data_AF-A0A8J5ZTT5-F1
#
_entry.id   AF-A0A8J5ZTT5-F1
#
_cell.length_a   1.000
_cell.length_b   1.000
_cell.length_c   1.000
_cell.angle_alpha   90.00
_cell.angle_beta   90.00
_cell.angle_gamma   90.00
#
_symmetry.space_group_name_H-M   'P 1'
#
loop_
_entity.id
_entity.type
_entity.pdbx_description
1 polymer ?
#
loop_
_entity_poly.entity_id
_entity_poly.type
_entity_poly.pdbx_seq_one_letter_code
_entity_poly.pdbx_strand_id
1 'polypeptide(L)'
;MYLFSSISTKIAPCPKTLVGSIVGLWNHKKGVSGVRLRATHGSDITFLIRHHVSVPARAVTGAMMAAKVTGAGNAKKQGSEGNTPHISWYPQMPHSDLHPSIPSPRGYGAQKAALVLLATCLLVLWGLGNLQEPTLWYLVHYLAALQLGLLFKGICSMAEELRHLHSRYQGSYWRAVRACLGCPLRCGTLLLLSCYFYFSKPKTIGMSFPWMFAFVGLSRSLDILLNLQELPPAEVSAVCEKRNFNVAHGLAWSFYIGYLRLILPELKARIQKYNRLHNNVLQSRRLYILFPLDCGVPDDLSVADPNICFLHELPQQSADRAGVKSRVYSNSVYEILENGQPAGACVLEYATPLQTLFAMSQDSRAGFSREDRLEQAKLFCWTLEDILADAPECQNNCRLIVYHGPEEESSFSLSQEILRHLRQEQREEISVGGTEPPEVPVPEPETSRLSQEPELLISGMDMPLPLRTDLF
;
A
#
# COMPACT_ATOMS: atom_id res chain seq x y z
N MET A 1 -20.32 -0.89 52.29
CA MET A 1 -20.27 -0.51 53.73
C MET A 1 -18.84 -0.06 54.01
N TYR A 2 -18.65 1.26 54.14
CA TYR A 2 -17.39 2.02 54.42
C TYR A 2 -16.26 1.86 53.35
N LEU A 3 -15.69 2.89 52.70
CA LEU A 3 -15.53 4.31 53.03
C LEU A 3 -15.86 5.20 51.81
N PHE A 4 -16.91 6.01 51.93
CA PHE A 4 -17.10 7.26 51.21
C PHE A 4 -17.44 8.29 52.29
N SER A 5 -16.48 9.15 52.65
CA SER A 5 -16.80 10.37 53.38
C SER A 5 -15.63 11.35 53.32
N SER A 6 -15.99 12.60 53.06
CA SER A 6 -15.22 13.81 53.32
C SER A 6 -14.19 14.19 52.26
N ILE A 7 -14.62 15.04 51.31
CA ILE A 7 -14.16 16.43 51.20
C ILE A 7 -15.32 17.23 50.61
N SER A 8 -16.00 17.98 51.48
CA SER A 8 -16.77 19.17 51.11
C SER A 8 -16.12 20.31 51.88
N THR A 9 -15.64 21.34 51.17
CA THR A 9 -15.93 22.75 51.46
C THR A 9 -15.13 23.70 50.56
N LYS A 10 -15.80 24.80 50.21
CA LYS A 10 -15.34 26.05 49.57
C LYS A 10 -15.20 26.07 48.05
N ILE A 11 -16.35 26.05 47.37
CA ILE A 11 -16.52 26.73 46.07
C ILE A 11 -16.84 28.20 46.37
N ALA A 12 -15.96 29.10 45.96
CA ALA A 12 -16.25 30.54 45.91
C ALA A 12 -17.11 30.84 44.67
N PRO A 13 -18.07 31.79 44.71
CA PRO A 13 -18.88 32.13 43.55
C PRO A 13 -18.03 32.84 42.49
N CYS A 14 -17.99 32.27 41.27
CA CYS A 14 -17.39 32.87 40.09
C CYS A 14 -18.23 34.09 39.65
N PRO A 15 -17.63 35.26 39.33
CA PRO A 15 -18.38 36.41 38.85
C PRO A 15 -18.94 36.18 37.44
N LYS A 16 -20.25 36.42 37.28
CA LYS A 16 -21.05 36.31 36.04
C LYS A 16 -20.72 37.39 35.00
N THR A 17 -19.45 37.63 34.67
CA THR A 17 -19.07 38.74 33.76
C THR A 17 -18.24 38.32 32.55
N LEU A 18 -18.01 37.02 32.29
CA LEU A 18 -17.29 36.60 31.07
C LEU A 18 -18.12 35.89 29.99
N VAL A 19 -19.40 35.58 30.25
CA VAL A 19 -20.27 34.90 29.28
C VAL A 19 -20.92 35.88 28.28
N GLY A 20 -21.00 37.17 28.62
CA GLY A 20 -21.60 38.20 27.76
C GLY A 20 -20.71 38.69 26.60
N SER A 21 -19.39 38.59 26.71
CA SER A 21 -18.46 39.19 25.74
C SER A 21 -18.09 38.29 24.56
N ILE A 22 -18.32 36.98 24.64
CA ILE A 22 -18.00 36.03 23.56
C ILE A 22 -19.17 35.90 22.56
N VAL A 23 -20.41 36.19 22.99
CA VAL A 23 -21.59 36.19 22.09
C VAL A 23 -21.68 37.48 21.26
N GLY A 24 -21.07 38.59 21.71
CA GLY A 24 -21.11 39.88 21.02
C GLY A 24 -20.17 40.01 19.81
N LEU A 25 -19.12 39.20 19.72
CA LEU A 25 -18.13 39.32 18.63
C LEU A 25 -18.43 38.48 17.38
N TRP A 26 -19.46 37.62 17.42
CA TRP A 26 -19.83 36.77 16.27
C TRP A 26 -20.97 37.34 15.41
N ASN A 27 -21.50 38.51 15.77
CA ASN A 27 -22.69 39.10 15.11
C ASN A 27 -22.45 40.36 14.28
N HIS A 28 -21.20 40.71 13.96
CA HIS A 28 -20.91 41.90 13.14
C HIS A 28 -20.16 41.56 11.84
N LYS A 29 -20.72 40.65 11.03
CA LYS A 29 -20.46 40.55 9.58
C LYS A 29 -21.43 39.58 8.89
N LYS A 30 -22.71 39.92 8.84
CA LYS A 30 -23.59 39.45 7.77
C LYS A 30 -24.40 40.63 7.24
N GLY A 31 -23.92 41.15 6.11
CA GLY A 31 -24.69 42.03 5.25
C GLY A 31 -25.97 41.30 4.84
N VAL A 32 -27.06 42.01 5.05
CA VAL A 32 -28.43 41.63 4.76
C VAL A 32 -28.63 41.50 3.25
N SER A 33 -29.13 40.37 2.79
CA SER A 33 -30.08 40.32 1.67
C SER A 33 -31.18 39.34 2.06
N GLY A 34 -32.28 39.89 2.57
CA GLY A 34 -33.44 39.10 2.96
C GLY A 34 -34.18 38.55 1.75
N VAL A 35 -34.65 37.31 1.85
CA VAL A 35 -35.81 36.86 1.08
C VAL A 35 -36.74 36.10 2.03
N ARG A 36 -37.96 36.62 2.10
CA ARG A 36 -39.12 36.16 2.86
C ARG A 36 -39.62 34.85 2.25
N LEU A 37 -39.51 33.73 2.98
CA LEU A 37 -40.15 32.46 2.60
C LEU A 37 -41.66 32.57 2.82
N ARG A 38 -42.41 32.52 1.73
CA ARG A 38 -43.86 32.27 1.72
C ARG A 38 -44.06 30.89 1.09
N ALA A 39 -44.64 29.97 1.85
CA ALA A 39 -45.07 28.68 1.35
C ALA A 39 -46.38 28.84 0.58
N THR A 40 -46.45 28.31 -0.64
CA THR A 40 -47.70 27.94 -1.32
C THR A 40 -47.47 26.76 -2.28
N HIS A 41 -48.40 25.83 -2.19
CA HIS A 41 -48.65 24.63 -3.01
C HIS A 41 -48.56 24.84 -4.54
N GLY A 42 -48.14 23.78 -5.23
CA GLY A 42 -48.95 23.16 -6.30
C GLY A 42 -48.57 23.42 -7.76
N SER A 43 -48.55 22.30 -8.49
CA SER A 43 -48.85 22.10 -9.93
C SER A 43 -47.71 22.16 -10.96
N ASP A 44 -47.61 21.03 -11.66
CA ASP A 44 -47.08 20.72 -12.99
C ASP A 44 -46.89 21.89 -13.96
N ILE A 45 -45.79 21.83 -14.73
CA ILE A 45 -45.77 22.18 -16.16
C ILE A 45 -44.64 21.40 -16.84
N THR A 46 -45.05 20.64 -17.86
CA THR A 46 -44.26 19.93 -18.85
C THR A 46 -43.64 20.91 -19.85
N PHE A 47 -42.36 20.76 -20.21
CA PHE A 47 -41.84 21.27 -21.49
C PHE A 47 -40.92 20.25 -22.17
N LEU A 48 -41.47 19.68 -23.25
CA LEU A 48 -40.79 19.04 -24.37
C LEU A 48 -40.00 20.10 -25.15
N ILE A 49 -38.70 19.88 -25.38
CA ILE A 49 -38.05 20.31 -26.62
C ILE A 49 -37.16 19.18 -27.15
N ARG A 50 -37.57 18.67 -28.29
CA ARG A 50 -36.91 17.70 -29.17
C ARG A 50 -36.36 18.50 -30.34
N HIS A 51 -35.07 18.39 -30.66
CA HIS A 51 -34.62 18.55 -32.04
C HIS A 51 -33.37 17.69 -32.31
N HIS A 52 -33.52 16.83 -33.32
CA HIS A 52 -32.53 16.00 -34.00
C HIS A 52 -31.53 16.84 -34.81
N VAL A 53 -30.42 16.20 -35.21
CA VAL A 53 -29.71 16.20 -36.53
C VAL A 53 -28.20 16.02 -36.23
N SER A 54 -27.67 14.79 -36.19
CA SER A 54 -27.01 14.01 -37.27
C SER A 54 -25.64 14.51 -37.75
N VAL A 55 -24.66 13.59 -37.62
CA VAL A 55 -23.26 13.57 -38.08
C VAL A 55 -23.14 13.75 -39.62
N PRO A 56 -21.95 14.04 -40.19
CA PRO A 56 -21.09 12.92 -40.63
C PRO A 56 -19.57 13.13 -40.46
N ALA A 57 -18.88 12.00 -40.49
CA ALA A 57 -17.45 11.78 -40.41
C ALA A 57 -16.66 12.34 -41.60
N ARG A 58 -15.34 12.58 -41.40
CA ARG A 58 -14.36 12.49 -42.48
C ARG A 58 -13.01 12.00 -41.95
N ALA A 59 -12.58 10.90 -42.54
CA ALA A 59 -11.25 10.32 -42.44
C ALA A 59 -10.22 11.18 -43.16
N VAL A 60 -8.99 11.24 -42.64
CA VAL A 60 -7.79 11.50 -43.43
C VAL A 60 -6.69 10.54 -42.98
N THR A 61 -6.30 9.72 -43.93
CA THR A 61 -5.16 8.80 -43.99
C THR A 61 -3.82 9.53 -44.13
N GLY A 62 -2.81 9.02 -43.43
CA GLY A 62 -1.48 8.68 -43.98
C GLY A 62 -0.50 9.80 -44.33
N ALA A 63 0.67 9.77 -43.66
CA ALA A 63 1.98 9.80 -44.34
C ALA A 63 3.12 9.53 -43.33
N MET A 64 3.83 8.42 -43.57
CA MET A 64 5.20 8.18 -43.15
C MET A 64 6.12 9.27 -43.68
N MET A 65 7.15 9.66 -42.92
CA MET A 65 8.51 9.73 -43.46
C MET A 65 9.55 9.68 -42.35
N ALA A 66 10.46 8.72 -42.50
CA ALA A 66 11.69 8.58 -41.75
C ALA A 66 12.75 9.56 -42.28
N ALA A 67 13.58 10.11 -41.40
CA ALA A 67 14.84 10.75 -41.76
C ALA A 67 15.92 10.48 -40.70
N LYS A 68 16.68 9.42 -41.01
CA LYS A 68 18.09 9.11 -40.77
C LYS A 68 19.01 10.24 -40.21
N VAL A 69 19.58 9.94 -39.03
CA VAL A 69 21.01 9.99 -38.63
C VAL A 69 21.98 10.85 -39.46
N THR A 70 22.68 11.78 -38.80
CA THR A 70 24.15 11.88 -38.73
C THR A 70 24.62 13.00 -37.78
N GLY A 71 25.78 12.80 -37.12
CA GLY A 71 26.71 13.91 -36.83
C GLY A 71 27.08 14.15 -35.37
N ALA A 72 28.22 13.61 -34.96
CA ALA A 72 28.90 13.84 -33.70
C ALA A 72 29.42 15.29 -33.53
N GLY A 73 29.56 15.75 -32.28
CA GLY A 73 30.22 17.02 -31.96
C GLY A 73 30.33 17.28 -30.45
N ASN A 74 31.46 16.89 -29.87
CA ASN A 74 31.82 17.03 -28.47
C ASN A 74 32.20 18.50 -28.16
N ALA A 75 31.59 19.15 -27.17
CA ALA A 75 32.10 20.41 -26.61
C ALA A 75 31.72 20.57 -25.13
N LYS A 76 32.76 20.59 -24.29
CA LYS A 76 32.75 20.82 -22.84
C LYS A 76 33.01 22.32 -22.60
N LYS A 77 32.13 23.05 -21.92
CA LYS A 77 32.50 24.08 -20.90
C LYS A 77 31.29 24.78 -20.24
N GLN A 78 31.28 24.64 -18.92
CA GLN A 78 30.77 25.50 -17.84
C GLN A 78 30.20 26.90 -18.16
N GLY A 79 29.09 27.21 -17.47
CA GLY A 79 28.99 28.43 -16.66
C GLY A 79 27.76 29.32 -16.88
N SER A 80 27.10 29.66 -15.76
CA SER A 80 26.18 30.80 -15.55
C SER A 80 24.67 30.57 -15.80
N GLU A 81 24.00 30.11 -14.74
CA GLU A 81 22.54 30.23 -14.53
C GLU A 81 22.11 31.71 -14.55
N GLY A 82 21.38 32.09 -15.61
CA GLY A 82 20.61 33.32 -15.68
C GLY A 82 19.12 33.00 -15.59
N ASN A 83 18.54 33.23 -14.41
CA ASN A 83 17.13 33.02 -14.10
C ASN A 83 16.26 33.97 -14.94
N THR A 84 15.61 33.47 -15.98
CA THR A 84 14.57 34.20 -16.73
C THR A 84 13.26 33.40 -16.67
N PRO A 85 12.14 34.01 -16.25
CA PRO A 85 10.88 33.30 -16.11
C PRO A 85 10.31 33.01 -17.50
N HIS A 86 10.27 31.73 -17.88
CA HIS A 86 9.53 31.26 -19.03
C HIS A 86 8.03 31.51 -18.79
N ILE A 87 7.49 32.58 -19.36
CA ILE A 87 6.04 32.81 -19.45
C ILE A 87 5.50 31.77 -20.43
N SER A 88 5.00 30.66 -19.89
CA SER A 88 4.30 29.64 -20.66
C SER A 88 2.93 30.20 -21.05
N TRP A 89 2.74 30.49 -22.33
CA TRP A 89 1.45 30.83 -22.94
C TRP A 89 0.63 29.57 -23.26
N TYR A 90 0.55 28.63 -22.33
CA TYR A 90 -0.48 27.59 -22.39
C TYR A 90 -1.77 28.16 -21.82
N PRO A 91 -2.92 28.05 -22.52
CA PRO A 91 -4.21 28.34 -21.92
C PRO A 91 -4.31 27.53 -20.63
N GLN A 92 -4.46 28.19 -19.49
CA GLN A 92 -4.86 27.51 -18.26
C GLN A 92 -6.15 26.76 -18.59
N MET A 93 -6.11 25.43 -18.53
CA MET A 93 -7.35 24.67 -18.59
C MET A 93 -8.27 25.22 -17.49
N PRO A 94 -9.54 25.52 -17.79
CA PRO A 94 -10.48 25.84 -16.73
C PRO A 94 -10.42 24.71 -15.70
N HIS A 95 -10.32 25.08 -14.41
CA HIS A 95 -10.39 24.11 -13.33
C HIS A 95 -11.55 23.17 -13.61
N SER A 96 -11.28 21.88 -13.69
CA SER A 96 -12.28 20.88 -14.02
C SER A 96 -13.48 21.07 -13.09
N ASP A 97 -14.63 21.46 -13.64
CA ASP A 97 -15.93 21.37 -12.98
C ASP A 97 -16.32 19.89 -12.89
N LEU A 98 -15.51 19.14 -12.14
CA LEU A 98 -15.82 17.79 -11.71
C LEU A 98 -17.10 17.85 -10.88
N HIS A 99 -17.89 16.77 -10.95
CA HIS A 99 -19.14 16.66 -10.21
C HIS A 99 -18.94 17.07 -8.74
N PRO A 100 -19.84 17.87 -8.13
CA PRO A 100 -19.62 18.48 -6.80
C PRO A 100 -19.45 17.46 -5.66
N SER A 101 -19.78 16.19 -5.88
CA SER A 101 -19.51 15.11 -4.92
C SER A 101 -18.07 14.60 -4.93
N ILE A 102 -17.25 14.99 -5.92
CA ILE A 102 -15.86 14.58 -6.01
C ILE A 102 -15.04 15.48 -5.08
N PRO A 103 -14.37 14.91 -4.06
CA PRO A 103 -13.65 15.72 -3.08
C PRO A 103 -12.48 16.45 -3.75
N SER A 104 -12.33 17.74 -3.41
CA SER A 104 -11.15 18.51 -3.77
C SER A 104 -9.92 18.05 -2.98
N PRO A 105 -8.70 18.18 -3.52
CA PRO A 105 -7.47 17.89 -2.79
C PRO A 105 -7.41 18.64 -1.45
N ARG A 106 -6.88 17.96 -0.42
CA ARG A 106 -6.72 18.56 0.91
C ARG A 106 -5.75 19.74 0.88
N GLY A 107 -6.17 20.88 1.44
CA GLY A 107 -5.35 22.09 1.57
C GLY A 107 -4.78 22.30 2.97
N TYR A 108 -4.20 23.48 3.20
CA TYR A 108 -3.54 23.87 4.46
C TYR A 108 -4.50 24.35 5.57
N GLY A 109 -5.76 23.91 5.55
CA GLY A 109 -6.80 24.40 6.47
C GLY A 109 -6.49 24.14 7.94
N ALA A 110 -6.06 22.91 8.26
CA ALA A 110 -5.72 22.51 9.63
C ALA A 110 -4.54 23.32 10.21
N GLN A 111 -3.51 23.59 9.40
CA GLN A 111 -2.35 24.38 9.83
C GLN A 111 -2.73 25.83 10.16
N LYS A 112 -3.57 26.45 9.32
CA LYS A 112 -4.08 27.80 9.57
C LYS A 112 -4.92 27.86 10.84
N ALA A 113 -5.82 26.88 11.04
CA ALA A 113 -6.63 26.81 12.26
C ALA A 113 -5.78 26.61 13.52
N ALA A 114 -4.78 25.73 13.46
CA ALA A 114 -3.84 25.51 14.58
C ALA A 114 -3.05 26.78 14.93
N LEU A 115 -2.61 27.55 13.93
CA LEU A 115 -1.92 28.82 14.14
C LEU A 115 -2.83 29.86 14.83
N VAL A 116 -4.08 29.96 14.39
CA VAL A 116 -5.08 30.85 15.02
C VAL A 116 -5.32 30.43 16.46
N LEU A 117 -5.52 29.14 16.72
CA LEU A 117 -5.71 28.62 18.07
C LEU A 117 -4.50 28.93 18.97
N LEU A 118 -3.29 28.67 18.48
CA LEU A 118 -2.05 29.00 19.20
C LEU A 118 -1.99 30.49 19.56
N ALA A 119 -2.25 31.37 18.60
CA ALA A 119 -2.26 32.82 18.83
C ALA A 119 -3.31 33.22 19.88
N THR A 120 -4.51 32.64 19.82
CA THR A 120 -5.56 32.91 20.83
C THR A 120 -5.17 32.45 22.23
N CYS A 121 -4.56 31.26 22.36
CA CYS A 121 -4.07 30.76 23.64
C CYS A 121 -2.97 31.67 24.22
N LEU A 122 -2.06 32.16 23.38
CA LEU A 122 -1.01 33.10 23.80
C LEU A 122 -1.59 34.45 24.25
N LEU A 123 -2.59 34.98 23.54
CA LEU A 123 -3.27 36.22 23.93
C LEU A 123 -4.03 36.07 25.25
N VAL A 124 -4.67 34.93 25.48
CA VAL A 124 -5.33 34.62 26.76
C VAL A 124 -4.29 34.56 27.88
N LEU A 125 -3.19 33.82 27.70
CA LEU A 125 -2.10 33.73 28.68
C LEU A 125 -1.49 35.10 28.99
N TRP A 126 -1.30 35.94 27.97
CA TRP A 126 -0.84 37.32 28.12
C TRP A 126 -1.83 38.17 28.94
N GLY A 127 -3.13 38.08 28.63
CA GLY A 127 -4.19 38.81 29.33
C GLY A 127 -4.38 38.39 30.79
N LEU A 128 -4.03 37.16 31.16
CA LEU A 128 -4.04 36.69 32.55
C LEU A 128 -2.84 37.22 33.38
N GLY A 129 -1.88 37.92 32.78
CA GLY A 129 -0.86 38.73 33.46
C GLY A 129 0.17 37.99 34.33
N ASN A 130 0.06 36.66 34.47
CA ASN A 130 0.88 35.86 35.39
C ASN A 130 1.74 34.81 34.65
N LEU A 131 2.55 35.24 33.68
CA LEU A 131 3.61 34.38 33.14
C LEU A 131 4.80 34.36 34.12
N GLN A 132 4.64 33.66 35.24
CA GLN A 132 5.71 33.48 36.22
C GLN A 132 6.79 32.54 35.67
N GLU A 133 8.07 32.83 35.93
CA GLU A 133 9.24 31.96 35.68
C GLU A 133 9.01 30.45 35.90
N PRO A 134 8.37 29.98 37.00
CA PRO A 134 8.04 28.55 37.19
C PRO A 134 7.17 27.95 36.07
N THR A 135 6.25 28.71 35.47
CA THR A 135 5.33 28.22 34.41
C THR A 135 6.09 27.85 33.13
N LEU A 136 7.12 28.63 32.77
CA LEU A 136 7.99 28.33 31.62
C LEU A 136 8.77 27.03 31.86
N TRP A 137 9.26 26.83 33.09
CA TRP A 137 9.93 25.57 33.44
C TRP A 137 9.01 24.35 33.32
N TYR A 138 7.76 24.44 33.75
CA TYR A 138 6.78 23.35 33.57
C TYR A 138 6.50 23.06 32.09
N LEU A 139 6.38 24.10 31.26
CA LEU A 139 6.20 23.94 29.81
C LEU A 139 7.40 23.22 29.18
N VAL A 140 8.61 23.62 29.53
CA VAL A 140 9.83 22.97 29.03
C VAL A 140 9.92 21.51 29.47
N HIS A 141 9.55 21.20 30.72
CA HIS A 141 9.49 19.81 31.19
C HIS A 141 8.44 18.98 30.44
N TYR A 142 7.27 19.55 30.19
CA TYR A 142 6.21 18.89 29.43
C TYR A 142 6.65 18.60 27.99
N LEU A 143 7.26 19.58 27.32
CA LEU A 143 7.81 19.41 25.97
C LEU A 143 8.93 18.35 25.94
N ALA A 144 9.84 18.37 26.92
CA ALA A 144 10.88 17.36 27.07
C ALA A 144 10.30 15.94 27.24
N ALA A 145 9.29 15.79 28.10
CA ALA A 145 8.60 14.51 28.30
C ALA A 145 7.90 14.03 27.03
N LEU A 146 7.29 14.93 26.24
CA LEU A 146 6.72 14.59 24.94
C LEU A 146 7.77 14.07 23.96
N GLN A 147 8.92 14.73 23.85
CA GLN A 147 10.02 14.28 22.97
C GLN A 147 10.60 12.94 23.42
N LEU A 148 10.83 12.75 24.73
CA LEU A 148 11.27 11.47 25.27
C LEU A 148 10.26 10.35 24.99
N GLY A 149 8.97 10.65 25.06
CA GLY A 149 7.91 9.72 24.69
C GLY A 149 7.94 9.32 23.21
N LEU A 150 8.22 10.25 22.29
CA LEU A 150 8.38 9.95 20.87
C LEU A 150 9.62 9.07 20.60
N LEU A 151 10.71 9.29 21.35
CA LEU A 151 11.89 8.43 21.29
C LEU A 151 11.60 7.01 21.76
N PHE A 152 10.88 6.85 22.88
CA PHE A 152 10.46 5.52 23.36
C PHE A 152 9.60 4.79 22.33
N LYS A 153 8.63 5.48 21.72
CA LYS A 153 7.84 4.90 20.63
C LYS A 153 8.75 4.43 19.49
N GLY A 154 9.69 5.27 19.05
CA GLY A 154 10.63 4.91 17.99
C GLY A 154 11.50 3.69 18.34
N ILE A 155 11.95 3.57 19.60
CA ILE A 155 12.72 2.41 20.08
C ILE A 155 11.86 1.15 20.12
N CYS A 156 10.61 1.25 20.59
CA CYS A 156 9.67 0.13 20.59
C CYS A 156 9.37 -0.35 19.16
N SER A 157 9.10 0.57 18.23
CA SER A 157 8.91 0.23 16.80
C SER A 157 10.17 -0.37 16.17
N MET A 158 11.36 0.10 16.57
CA MET A 158 12.62 -0.44 16.09
C MET A 158 12.81 -1.90 16.51
N ALA A 159 12.31 -2.32 17.69
CA ALA A 159 12.40 -3.72 18.12
C ALA A 159 11.71 -4.67 17.12
N GLU A 160 10.59 -4.26 16.55
CA GLU A 160 9.89 -5.01 15.51
C GLU A 160 10.62 -4.92 14.16
N GLU A 161 11.01 -3.71 13.72
CA GLU A 161 11.67 -3.48 12.43
C GLU A 161 13.05 -4.15 12.33
N LEU A 162 13.73 -4.40 13.45
CA LEU A 162 14.99 -5.17 13.48
C LEU A 162 14.81 -6.62 13.00
N ARG A 163 13.61 -7.20 13.13
CA ARG A 163 13.30 -8.53 12.58
C ARG A 163 13.25 -8.53 11.06
N HIS A 164 13.01 -7.37 10.45
CA HIS A 164 12.90 -7.17 9.01
C HIS A 164 14.13 -6.47 8.41
N LEU A 165 15.26 -6.49 9.11
CA LEU A 165 16.50 -5.83 8.69
C LEU A 165 16.97 -6.28 7.30
N HIS A 166 16.97 -7.60 7.04
CA HIS A 166 17.45 -8.14 5.78
C HIS A 166 16.44 -7.94 4.64
N SER A 167 15.15 -8.20 4.89
CA SER A 167 14.10 -8.14 3.86
C SER A 167 13.68 -6.71 3.48
N ARG A 168 13.66 -5.78 4.45
CA ARG A 168 13.17 -4.41 4.25
C ARG A 168 14.29 -3.37 4.09
N TYR A 169 15.39 -3.52 4.85
CA TYR A 169 16.46 -2.52 4.91
C TYR A 169 17.79 -2.98 4.29
N GLN A 170 17.81 -4.11 3.58
CA GLN A 170 18.99 -4.66 2.91
C GLN A 170 20.17 -4.87 3.89
N GLY A 171 19.89 -5.28 5.12
CA GLY A 171 20.91 -5.50 6.16
C GLY A 171 21.47 -4.23 6.80
N SER A 172 20.98 -3.04 6.44
CA SER A 172 21.51 -1.78 6.96
C SER A 172 20.78 -1.31 8.23
N TYR A 173 21.47 -1.40 9.38
CA TYR A 173 20.98 -0.88 10.66
C TYR A 173 20.66 0.62 10.62
N TRP A 174 21.50 1.40 9.95
CA TRP A 174 21.31 2.86 9.89
C TRP A 174 20.03 3.24 9.14
N ARG A 175 19.67 2.50 8.08
CA ARG A 175 18.42 2.72 7.34
C ARG A 175 17.21 2.39 8.20
N ALA A 176 17.26 1.29 8.96
CA ALA A 176 16.18 0.90 9.89
C ALA A 176 15.98 1.96 11.00
N VAL A 177 17.08 2.41 11.62
CA VAL A 177 17.05 3.49 12.64
C VAL A 177 16.46 4.77 12.06
N ARG A 178 16.90 5.17 10.86
CA ARG A 178 16.39 6.37 10.17
C ARG A 178 14.90 6.23 9.81
N ALA A 179 14.43 5.05 9.44
CA ALA A 179 13.01 4.82 9.16
C ALA A 179 12.15 4.94 10.43
N CYS A 180 12.62 4.39 11.56
CA CYS A 180 11.88 4.40 12.83
C CYS A 180 11.87 5.76 13.53
N LEU A 181 13.02 6.46 13.54
CA LEU A 181 13.19 7.73 14.25
C LEU A 181 13.06 8.97 13.34
N GLY A 182 12.88 8.77 12.04
CA GLY A 182 12.82 9.83 11.04
C GLY A 182 14.18 10.53 10.85
N CYS A 183 14.30 11.76 11.36
CA CYS A 183 15.57 12.50 11.31
C CYS A 183 16.30 12.36 12.65
N PRO A 184 17.28 11.44 12.78
CA PRO A 184 17.93 11.18 14.07
C PRO A 184 18.66 12.42 14.61
N LEU A 185 19.14 13.31 13.73
CA LEU A 185 19.75 14.59 14.12
C LEU A 185 18.75 15.53 14.82
N ARG A 186 17.52 15.61 14.31
CA ARG A 186 16.45 16.41 14.95
C ARG A 186 16.07 15.82 16.30
N CYS A 187 15.97 14.50 16.39
CA CYS A 187 15.68 13.81 17.64
C CYS A 187 16.80 14.01 18.68
N GLY A 188 18.07 13.86 18.27
CA GLY A 188 19.23 14.06 19.13
C GLY A 188 19.37 15.50 19.63
N THR A 189 19.16 16.49 18.76
CA THR A 189 19.17 17.92 19.15
C THR A 189 18.06 18.26 20.13
N LEU A 190 16.84 17.76 19.91
CA LEU A 190 15.72 17.95 20.85
C LEU A 190 15.97 17.28 22.20
N LEU A 191 16.59 16.09 22.21
CA LEU A 191 16.98 15.41 23.43
C LEU A 191 18.05 16.19 24.20
N LEU A 192 19.10 16.66 23.52
CA LEU A 192 20.17 17.47 24.14
C LEU A 192 19.62 18.77 24.73
N LEU A 193 18.73 19.45 24.00
CA LEU A 193 18.07 20.66 24.47
C LEU A 193 17.21 20.39 25.72
N SER A 194 16.49 19.26 25.71
CA SER A 194 15.70 18.81 26.86
C SER A 194 16.56 18.52 28.08
N CYS A 195 17.70 17.84 27.90
CA CYS A 195 18.68 17.59 28.95
C CYS A 195 19.28 18.89 29.49
N TYR A 196 19.67 19.81 28.61
CA TYR A 196 20.21 21.12 28.99
C TYR A 196 19.25 21.87 29.92
N PHE A 197 18.00 22.05 29.50
CA PHE A 197 17.01 22.72 30.33
C PHE A 197 16.72 21.97 31.64
N TYR A 198 16.71 20.64 31.63
CA TYR A 198 16.53 19.87 32.85
C TYR A 198 17.65 20.13 33.88
N PHE A 199 18.91 20.15 33.45
CA PHE A 199 20.05 20.42 34.34
C PHE A 199 20.20 21.89 34.74
N SER A 200 19.73 22.83 33.91
CA SER A 200 19.71 24.26 34.21
C SER A 200 18.61 24.67 35.19
N LYS A 201 17.79 23.72 35.65
CA LYS A 201 16.67 23.99 36.55
C LYS A 201 17.12 24.37 37.98
N PRO A 202 16.46 25.34 38.65
CA PRO A 202 16.68 25.59 40.07
C PRO A 202 16.30 24.36 40.92
N LYS A 203 17.17 24.00 41.89
CA LYS A 203 17.03 22.85 42.81
C LYS A 203 15.73 22.80 43.63
N THR A 204 14.97 23.88 43.64
CA THR A 204 13.77 24.09 44.47
C THR A 204 12.47 23.62 43.81
N ILE A 205 12.48 23.18 42.55
CA ILE A 205 11.26 22.80 41.84
C ILE A 205 11.42 21.39 41.23
N GLY A 206 10.56 20.45 41.63
CA GLY A 206 10.11 19.33 40.77
C GLY A 206 10.63 17.90 41.02
N MET A 207 9.99 16.98 40.29
CA MET A 207 10.15 15.52 40.33
C MET A 207 11.50 15.07 39.74
N SER A 208 12.14 14.08 40.38
CA SER A 208 13.45 13.57 39.95
C SER A 208 13.38 12.89 38.57
N PHE A 209 14.47 12.99 37.79
CA PHE A 209 14.59 12.44 36.43
C PHE A 209 14.19 10.97 36.31
N PRO A 210 14.60 10.05 37.21
CA PRO A 210 14.23 8.64 37.11
C PRO A 210 12.72 8.42 37.21
N TRP A 211 12.03 9.19 38.05
CA TRP A 211 10.57 9.13 38.16
C TRP A 211 9.88 9.65 36.91
N MET A 212 10.35 10.78 36.36
CA MET A 212 9.83 11.29 35.08
C MET A 212 10.00 10.26 33.96
N PHE A 213 11.20 9.68 33.84
CA PHE A 213 11.51 8.65 32.86
C PHE A 213 10.60 7.42 33.03
N ALA A 214 10.41 6.95 34.27
CA ALA A 214 9.53 5.83 34.59
C ALA A 214 8.06 6.12 34.23
N PHE A 215 7.54 7.30 34.56
CA PHE A 215 6.16 7.67 34.21
C PHE A 215 5.96 7.84 32.70
N VAL A 216 6.90 8.48 32.01
CA VAL A 216 6.85 8.57 30.54
C VAL A 216 6.90 7.17 29.93
N GLY A 217 7.79 6.31 30.42
CA GLY A 217 7.89 4.91 29.99
C GLY A 217 6.58 4.15 30.17
N LEU A 218 6.03 4.19 31.39
CA LEU A 218 4.76 3.55 31.71
C LEU A 218 3.62 4.08 30.81
N SER A 219 3.53 5.40 30.64
CA SER A 219 2.48 6.01 29.80
C SER A 219 2.59 5.56 28.33
N ARG A 220 3.80 5.50 27.77
CA ARG A 220 4.01 5.06 26.38
C ARG A 220 3.81 3.57 26.20
N SER A 221 4.21 2.76 27.16
CA SER A 221 3.93 1.33 27.15
C SER A 221 2.43 1.06 27.19
N LEU A 222 1.67 1.80 28.01
CA LEU A 222 0.21 1.72 28.05
C LEU A 222 -0.42 2.18 26.73
N ASP A 223 0.04 3.30 26.16
CA ASP A 223 -0.43 3.78 24.85
C ASP A 223 -0.29 2.71 23.76
N ILE A 224 0.87 2.03 23.73
CA ILE A 224 1.17 0.97 22.75
C ILE A 224 0.34 -0.28 23.03
N LEU A 225 0.29 -0.75 24.28
CA LEU A 225 -0.41 -1.98 24.64
C LEU A 225 -1.93 -1.87 24.45
N LEU A 226 -2.49 -0.69 24.67
CA LEU A 226 -3.92 -0.42 24.52
C LEU A 226 -4.28 0.12 23.12
N ASN A 227 -3.32 0.18 22.19
CA ASN A 227 -3.50 0.72 20.83
C ASN A 227 -4.14 2.11 20.78
N LEU A 228 -3.82 3.00 21.73
CA LEU A 228 -4.41 4.35 21.81
C LEU A 228 -3.91 5.32 20.73
N GLN A 229 -2.96 4.88 19.89
CA GLN A 229 -2.30 5.70 18.87
C GLN A 229 -2.64 5.27 17.43
N GLU A 230 -3.74 4.55 17.24
CA GLU A 230 -4.27 4.32 15.89
C GLU A 230 -4.54 5.67 15.20
N LEU A 231 -4.06 5.80 13.96
CA LEU A 231 -4.31 7.02 13.20
C LEU A 231 -5.79 7.11 12.84
N PRO A 232 -6.43 8.27 12.99
CA PRO A 232 -7.80 8.44 12.57
C PRO A 232 -7.92 8.22 11.05
N PRO A 233 -9.07 7.72 10.55
CA PRO A 233 -9.25 7.42 9.13
C PRO A 233 -8.93 8.58 8.17
N ALA A 234 -9.18 9.82 8.62
CA ALA A 234 -8.85 11.02 7.86
C ALA A 234 -7.35 11.22 7.66
N GLU A 235 -6.50 10.86 8.63
CA GLU A 235 -5.05 10.93 8.50
C GLU A 235 -4.52 9.80 7.62
N VAL A 236 -5.05 8.57 7.78
CA VAL A 236 -4.70 7.44 6.91
C VAL A 236 -5.01 7.78 5.45
N SER A 237 -6.23 8.28 5.17
CA SER A 237 -6.62 8.74 3.83
C SER A 237 -5.72 9.87 3.33
N ALA A 238 -5.27 10.79 4.19
CA ALA A 238 -4.35 11.86 3.78
C ALA A 238 -2.97 11.33 3.41
N VAL A 239 -2.49 10.29 4.09
CA VAL A 239 -1.23 9.61 3.74
C VAL A 239 -1.37 8.88 2.41
N CYS A 240 -2.45 8.12 2.22
CA CYS A 240 -2.72 7.37 1.00
C CYS A 240 -2.86 8.28 -0.23
N GLU A 241 -3.63 9.37 -0.12
CA GLU A 241 -3.80 10.35 -1.21
C GLU A 241 -2.50 11.08 -1.53
N LYS A 242 -1.72 11.48 -0.51
CA LYS A 242 -0.49 12.25 -0.71
C LYS A 242 0.61 11.43 -1.38
N ARG A 243 0.67 10.12 -1.09
CA ARG A 243 1.75 9.23 -1.54
C ARG A 243 1.31 8.22 -2.59
N ASN A 244 0.07 8.30 -3.09
CA ASN A 244 -0.48 7.38 -4.09
C ASN A 244 -0.33 5.89 -3.71
N PHE A 245 -0.49 5.55 -2.43
CA PHE A 245 -0.15 4.22 -1.91
C PHE A 245 -1.13 3.09 -2.27
N ASN A 246 -2.19 3.38 -3.00
CA ASN A 246 -3.24 2.42 -3.31
C ASN A 246 -3.07 1.74 -4.69
N VAL A 247 -1.98 2.04 -5.41
CA VAL A 247 -1.76 1.56 -6.78
C VAL A 247 -1.57 0.05 -6.80
N ALA A 248 -0.70 -0.51 -5.95
CA ALA A 248 -0.42 -1.94 -5.91
C ALA A 248 -1.68 -2.80 -5.69
N HIS A 249 -2.54 -2.40 -4.75
CA HIS A 249 -3.80 -3.11 -4.47
C HIS A 249 -4.74 -3.09 -5.67
N GLY A 250 -4.93 -1.92 -6.29
CA GLY A 250 -5.76 -1.80 -7.49
C GLY A 250 -5.23 -2.66 -8.64
N LEU A 251 -3.91 -2.68 -8.85
CA LEU A 251 -3.26 -3.50 -9.86
C LEU A 251 -3.40 -5.01 -9.59
N ALA A 252 -3.25 -5.44 -8.33
CA ALA A 252 -3.43 -6.84 -7.93
C ALA A 252 -4.86 -7.32 -8.22
N TRP A 253 -5.87 -6.59 -7.74
CA TRP A 253 -7.28 -6.93 -8.01
C TRP A 253 -7.63 -6.85 -9.49
N SER A 254 -7.11 -5.86 -10.22
CA SER A 254 -7.32 -5.74 -11.66
C SER A 254 -6.72 -6.93 -12.42
N PHE A 255 -5.52 -7.38 -12.05
CA PHE A 255 -4.86 -8.52 -12.69
C PHE A 255 -5.57 -9.83 -12.34
N TYR A 256 -5.98 -10.01 -11.09
CA TYR A 256 -6.73 -11.18 -10.66
C TYR A 256 -8.11 -11.26 -11.36
N ILE A 257 -8.97 -10.26 -11.21
CA ILE A 257 -10.35 -10.28 -11.74
C ILE A 257 -10.37 -10.15 -13.26
N GLY A 258 -9.53 -9.29 -13.81
CA GLY A 258 -9.50 -8.98 -15.24
C GLY A 258 -8.83 -10.05 -16.09
N TYR A 259 -8.03 -10.92 -15.48
CA TYR A 259 -7.22 -11.90 -16.20
C TYR A 259 -7.13 -13.27 -15.52
N LEU A 260 -6.47 -13.39 -14.35
CA LEU A 260 -6.18 -14.71 -13.76
C LEU A 260 -7.43 -15.55 -13.48
N ARG A 261 -8.48 -14.94 -12.92
CA ARG A 261 -9.76 -15.61 -12.65
C ARG A 261 -10.44 -16.16 -13.90
N LEU A 262 -10.07 -15.67 -15.08
CA LEU A 262 -10.63 -16.10 -16.37
C LEU A 262 -9.82 -17.23 -16.98
N ILE A 263 -8.49 -17.12 -16.90
CA ILE A 263 -7.59 -18.04 -17.61
C ILE A 263 -7.23 -19.29 -16.80
N LEU A 264 -7.16 -19.19 -15.47
CA LEU A 264 -6.68 -20.27 -14.62
C LEU A 264 -7.64 -21.47 -14.53
N PRO A 265 -8.97 -21.32 -14.45
CA PRO A 265 -9.88 -22.46 -14.35
C PRO A 265 -9.79 -23.45 -15.53
N GLU A 266 -9.58 -22.95 -16.75
CA GLU A 266 -9.50 -23.77 -17.97
C GLU A 266 -8.07 -24.17 -18.35
N LEU A 267 -7.05 -23.66 -17.63
CA LEU A 267 -5.65 -23.84 -17.98
C LEU A 267 -5.25 -25.32 -18.09
N LYS A 268 -5.63 -26.14 -17.11
CA LYS A 268 -5.32 -27.58 -17.08
C LYS A 268 -5.85 -28.31 -18.31
N ALA A 269 -7.07 -27.99 -18.74
CA ALA A 269 -7.67 -28.57 -19.94
C ALA A 269 -6.94 -28.14 -21.22
N ARG A 270 -6.51 -26.87 -21.29
CA ARG A 270 -5.72 -26.33 -22.41
C ARG A 270 -4.34 -27.01 -22.50
N ILE A 271 -3.67 -27.20 -21.36
CA ILE A 271 -2.39 -27.94 -21.27
C ILE A 271 -2.57 -29.40 -21.70
N GLN A 272 -3.63 -30.08 -21.28
CA GLN A 272 -3.91 -31.45 -21.71
C GLN A 272 -4.13 -31.55 -23.23
N LYS A 273 -4.87 -30.60 -23.82
CA LYS A 273 -5.08 -30.54 -25.26
C LYS A 273 -3.76 -30.32 -26.01
N TYR A 274 -2.91 -29.43 -25.50
CA TYR A 274 -1.58 -29.19 -26.03
C TYR A 274 -0.70 -30.44 -25.97
N ASN A 275 -0.64 -31.10 -24.81
CA ASN A 275 0.18 -32.29 -24.62
C ASN A 275 -0.19 -33.46 -25.53
N ARG A 276 -1.48 -33.61 -25.89
CA ARG A 276 -1.94 -34.60 -26.89
C ARG A 276 -1.36 -34.35 -28.29
N LEU A 277 -1.10 -33.08 -28.63
CA LEU A 277 -0.58 -32.68 -29.94
C LEU A 277 0.96 -32.64 -29.95
N HIS A 278 1.57 -32.42 -28.80
CA HIS A 278 3.01 -32.19 -28.64
C HIS A 278 3.66 -33.21 -27.72
N ASN A 279 3.30 -34.50 -27.81
CA ASN A 279 3.97 -35.63 -27.15
C ASN A 279 4.27 -35.45 -25.65
N ASN A 280 3.34 -34.87 -24.87
CA ASN A 280 3.49 -34.62 -23.44
C ASN A 280 4.73 -33.78 -23.06
N VAL A 281 5.11 -32.80 -23.88
CA VAL A 281 6.24 -31.88 -23.60
C VAL A 281 6.08 -31.12 -22.27
N LEU A 282 4.87 -30.65 -21.94
CA LEU A 282 4.62 -29.96 -20.66
C LEU A 282 4.42 -30.96 -19.53
N GLN A 283 5.39 -31.04 -18.63
CA GLN A 283 5.28 -31.85 -17.41
C GLN A 283 4.49 -31.12 -16.32
N SER A 284 4.71 -29.82 -16.17
CA SER A 284 3.95 -28.97 -15.26
C SER A 284 2.56 -28.64 -15.78
N ARG A 285 1.60 -28.53 -14.87
CA ARG A 285 0.21 -28.14 -15.15
C ARG A 285 -0.11 -26.72 -14.67
N ARG A 286 0.91 -25.95 -14.29
CA ARG A 286 0.77 -24.59 -13.75
C ARG A 286 1.23 -23.52 -14.73
N LEU A 287 0.65 -22.34 -14.57
CA LEU A 287 1.13 -21.10 -15.17
C LEU A 287 2.22 -20.50 -14.29
N TYR A 288 3.40 -20.27 -14.86
CA TYR A 288 4.49 -19.59 -14.18
C TYR A 288 4.45 -18.10 -14.51
N ILE A 289 4.35 -17.28 -13.47
CA ILE A 289 4.25 -15.83 -13.62
C ILE A 289 5.50 -15.19 -13.02
N LEU A 290 6.24 -14.46 -13.84
CA LEU A 290 7.48 -13.79 -13.48
C LEU A 290 7.22 -12.41 -12.87
N PHE A 291 7.85 -12.15 -11.72
CA PHE A 291 7.80 -10.88 -10.99
C PHE A 291 9.21 -10.30 -10.81
N PRO A 292 9.77 -9.64 -11.84
CA PRO A 292 10.99 -8.86 -11.70
C PRO A 292 10.74 -7.63 -10.80
N LEU A 293 11.35 -7.59 -9.62
CA LEU A 293 11.14 -6.52 -8.63
C LEU A 293 11.69 -5.15 -9.07
N ASP A 294 12.59 -5.12 -10.06
CA ASP A 294 13.01 -3.89 -10.71
C ASP A 294 11.95 -3.33 -11.69
N CYS A 295 10.88 -4.08 -11.94
CA CYS A 295 9.81 -3.84 -12.91
C CYS A 295 10.29 -3.80 -14.37
N GLY A 296 11.46 -4.34 -14.66
CA GLY A 296 11.96 -4.50 -16.03
C GLY A 296 11.25 -5.67 -16.70
N VAL A 297 10.29 -5.38 -17.58
CA VAL A 297 9.51 -6.39 -18.30
C VAL A 297 9.84 -6.28 -19.80
N PRO A 298 10.78 -7.08 -20.32
CA PRO A 298 11.04 -7.14 -21.75
C PRO A 298 9.88 -7.81 -22.49
N ASP A 299 9.67 -7.41 -23.75
CA ASP A 299 8.60 -7.96 -24.59
C ASP A 299 8.90 -9.40 -25.05
N ASP A 300 10.19 -9.76 -25.14
CA ASP A 300 10.67 -11.08 -25.54
C ASP A 300 11.51 -11.71 -24.41
N LEU A 301 11.07 -12.89 -23.95
CA LEU A 301 11.74 -13.66 -22.91
C LEU A 301 13.11 -14.18 -23.35
N SER A 302 13.32 -14.42 -24.65
CA SER A 302 14.62 -14.85 -25.18
C SER A 302 15.67 -13.73 -25.13
N VAL A 303 15.25 -12.46 -25.04
CA VAL A 303 16.15 -11.32 -24.79
C VAL A 303 16.56 -11.26 -23.32
N ALA A 304 15.68 -11.67 -22.41
CA ALA A 304 15.97 -11.70 -20.97
C ALA A 304 17.00 -12.78 -20.62
N ASP A 305 16.86 -13.98 -21.20
CA ASP A 305 17.81 -15.08 -21.06
C ASP A 305 17.75 -15.95 -22.34
N PRO A 306 18.85 -16.11 -23.09
CA PRO A 306 18.85 -16.87 -24.35
C PRO A 306 18.57 -18.36 -24.16
N ASN A 307 18.65 -18.88 -22.93
CA ASN A 307 18.28 -20.25 -22.60
C ASN A 307 16.76 -20.45 -22.47
N ILE A 308 15.96 -19.39 -22.62
CA ILE A 308 14.50 -19.44 -22.66
C ILE A 308 14.05 -19.32 -24.11
N CYS A 309 13.59 -20.43 -24.69
CA CYS A 309 13.24 -20.50 -26.10
C CYS A 309 11.73 -20.65 -26.26
N PHE A 310 11.11 -19.75 -27.03
CA PHE A 310 9.70 -19.90 -27.38
C PHE A 310 9.48 -21.18 -28.19
N LEU A 311 8.50 -21.99 -27.78
CA LEU A 311 8.11 -23.19 -28.49
C LEU A 311 6.84 -22.92 -29.31
N HIS A 312 5.71 -22.77 -28.62
CA HIS A 312 4.37 -22.69 -29.22
C HIS A 312 3.41 -21.89 -28.33
N GLU A 313 2.28 -21.47 -28.89
CA GLU A 313 1.16 -20.96 -28.10
C GLU A 313 0.29 -22.12 -27.55
N LEU A 314 -0.21 -21.97 -26.33
CA LEU A 314 -1.29 -22.82 -25.83
C LEU A 314 -2.56 -22.59 -26.66
N PRO A 315 -3.43 -23.62 -26.81
CA PRO A 315 -4.73 -23.44 -27.43
C PRO A 315 -5.47 -22.24 -26.83
N GLN A 316 -5.94 -21.35 -27.70
CA GLN A 316 -6.51 -20.07 -27.29
C GLN A 316 -7.84 -20.26 -26.54
N GLN A 317 -8.08 -19.37 -25.58
CA GLN A 317 -9.37 -19.20 -24.92
C GLN A 317 -10.00 -17.90 -25.42
N SER A 318 -11.31 -17.89 -25.66
CA SER A 318 -12.00 -16.67 -26.08
C SER A 318 -13.28 -16.46 -25.29
N ALA A 319 -13.56 -15.21 -24.93
CA ALA A 319 -14.77 -14.84 -24.20
C ALA A 319 -15.24 -13.43 -24.58
N ASP A 320 -16.55 -13.19 -24.53
CA ASP A 320 -17.11 -11.85 -24.68
C ASP A 320 -16.92 -11.06 -23.38
N ARG A 321 -16.26 -9.89 -23.44
CA ARG A 321 -15.96 -9.09 -22.24
C ARG A 321 -16.02 -7.59 -22.53
N ALA A 322 -16.70 -6.85 -21.65
CA ALA A 322 -16.77 -5.39 -21.71
C ALA A 322 -17.17 -4.83 -23.10
N GLY A 323 -18.10 -5.50 -23.78
CA GLY A 323 -18.55 -5.12 -25.13
C GLY A 323 -17.64 -5.59 -26.29
N VAL A 324 -16.50 -6.23 -25.99
CA VAL A 324 -15.63 -6.86 -26.99
C VAL A 324 -16.06 -8.30 -27.21
N LYS A 325 -16.43 -8.62 -28.45
CA LYS A 325 -16.79 -9.99 -28.86
C LYS A 325 -15.55 -10.83 -29.10
N SER A 326 -15.59 -12.09 -28.65
CA SER A 326 -14.53 -13.08 -28.86
C SER A 326 -13.13 -12.58 -28.48
N ARG A 327 -13.00 -11.92 -27.32
CA ARG A 327 -11.70 -11.47 -26.82
C ARG A 327 -10.82 -12.69 -26.56
N VAL A 328 -9.65 -12.72 -27.19
CA VAL A 328 -8.72 -13.85 -27.14
C VAL A 328 -7.74 -13.67 -25.97
N TYR A 329 -7.54 -14.76 -25.23
CA TYR A 329 -6.50 -14.92 -24.22
C TYR A 329 -5.55 -16.03 -24.69
N SER A 330 -4.27 -15.69 -24.81
CA SER A 330 -3.21 -16.61 -25.23
C SER A 330 -2.13 -16.67 -24.15
N ASN A 331 -1.50 -17.85 -24.02
CA ASN A 331 -0.34 -18.06 -23.15
C ASN A 331 0.72 -18.77 -23.98
N SER A 332 1.98 -18.48 -23.71
CA SER A 332 3.11 -19.03 -24.46
C SER A 332 3.79 -20.16 -23.70
N VAL A 333 4.20 -21.19 -24.44
CA VAL A 333 5.00 -22.31 -23.95
C VAL A 333 6.45 -22.08 -24.31
N TYR A 334 7.33 -22.21 -23.32
CA TYR A 334 8.76 -22.06 -23.47
C TYR A 334 9.50 -23.35 -23.10
N GLU A 335 10.53 -23.65 -23.87
CA GLU A 335 11.55 -24.64 -23.53
C GLU A 335 12.70 -23.93 -22.82
N ILE A 336 13.18 -24.55 -21.74
CA ILE A 336 14.25 -24.03 -20.90
C ILE A 336 15.48 -24.91 -21.08
N LEU A 337 16.59 -24.30 -21.49
CA LEU A 337 17.85 -24.98 -21.76
C LEU A 337 18.77 -24.97 -20.53
N GLU A 338 19.48 -26.07 -20.32
CA GLU A 338 20.59 -26.17 -19.38
C GLU A 338 21.80 -26.73 -20.15
N ASN A 339 22.91 -25.99 -20.18
CA ASN A 339 24.10 -26.35 -20.96
C ASN A 339 23.81 -26.61 -22.45
N GLY A 340 22.86 -25.86 -23.02
CA GLY A 340 22.44 -25.99 -24.43
C GLY A 340 21.57 -27.20 -24.74
N GLN A 341 21.10 -27.93 -23.73
CA GLN A 341 20.16 -29.05 -23.89
C GLN A 341 18.82 -28.74 -23.22
N PRO A 342 17.68 -29.20 -23.79
CA PRO A 342 16.38 -29.07 -23.16
C PRO A 342 16.33 -29.71 -21.76
N ALA A 343 16.03 -28.91 -20.74
CA ALA A 343 15.95 -29.34 -19.35
C ALA A 343 14.53 -29.30 -18.79
N GLY A 344 13.62 -28.55 -19.41
CA GLY A 344 12.21 -28.51 -19.05
C GLY A 344 11.40 -27.64 -19.99
N ALA A 345 10.08 -27.76 -19.93
CA ALA A 345 9.15 -26.88 -20.64
C ALA A 345 8.04 -26.41 -19.71
N CYS A 346 7.61 -25.16 -19.87
CA CYS A 346 6.59 -24.56 -19.00
C CYS A 346 5.77 -23.50 -19.73
N VAL A 347 4.59 -23.21 -19.17
CA VAL A 347 3.78 -22.05 -19.57
C VAL A 347 4.27 -20.86 -18.77
N LEU A 348 4.77 -19.83 -19.43
CA LEU A 348 5.51 -18.75 -18.78
C LEU A 348 5.05 -17.38 -19.30
N GLU A 349 4.89 -16.42 -18.38
CA GLU A 349 4.57 -15.03 -18.72
C GLU A 349 5.06 -14.06 -17.64
N TYR A 350 5.14 -12.77 -17.98
CA TYR A 350 5.39 -11.71 -17.01
C TYR A 350 4.09 -11.19 -16.38
N ALA A 351 4.17 -10.76 -15.13
CA ALA A 351 3.10 -9.98 -14.51
C ALA A 351 2.98 -8.60 -15.17
N THR A 352 2.02 -8.44 -16.08
CA THR A 352 1.79 -7.22 -16.87
C THR A 352 1.71 -5.92 -16.05
N PRO A 353 1.10 -5.90 -14.84
CA PRO A 353 1.04 -4.67 -14.04
C PRO A 353 2.41 -4.08 -13.66
N LEU A 354 3.48 -4.87 -13.64
CA LEU A 354 4.82 -4.36 -13.36
C LEU A 354 5.31 -3.39 -14.44
N GLN A 355 4.94 -3.61 -15.70
CA GLN A 355 5.23 -2.68 -16.79
C GLN A 355 4.52 -1.34 -16.58
N THR A 356 3.31 -1.36 -16.00
CA THR A 356 2.58 -0.13 -15.63
C THR A 356 3.32 0.63 -14.53
N LEU A 357 3.78 -0.06 -13.48
CA LEU A 357 4.60 0.55 -12.42
C LEU A 357 5.90 1.14 -12.96
N PHE A 358 6.54 0.44 -13.91
CA PHE A 358 7.73 0.95 -14.60
C PHE A 358 7.41 2.24 -15.36
N ALA A 359 6.38 2.25 -16.21
CA ALA A 359 5.98 3.43 -16.97
C ALA A 359 5.62 4.62 -16.08
N MET A 360 4.89 4.38 -14.97
CA MET A 360 4.58 5.41 -13.97
C MET A 360 5.84 6.05 -13.38
N SER A 361 6.91 5.27 -13.17
CA SER A 361 8.17 5.79 -12.64
C SER A 361 8.99 6.60 -13.64
N GLN A 362 8.73 6.43 -14.94
CA GLN A 362 9.39 7.20 -15.99
C GLN A 362 8.68 8.53 -16.29
N ASP A 363 7.40 8.68 -15.90
CA ASP A 363 6.66 9.93 -16.05
C ASP A 363 6.87 10.84 -14.83
N SER A 364 7.63 11.92 -15.01
CA SER A 364 7.93 12.88 -13.94
C SER A 364 6.70 13.54 -13.32
N ARG A 365 5.55 13.57 -14.03
CA ARG A 365 4.29 14.13 -13.54
C ARG A 365 3.62 13.23 -12.50
N ALA A 366 3.90 11.93 -12.51
CA ALA A 366 3.35 10.99 -11.54
C ALA A 366 3.96 11.16 -10.15
N GLY A 367 5.15 11.75 -10.05
CA GLY A 367 5.88 11.90 -8.79
C GLY A 367 6.20 10.55 -8.14
N PHE A 368 6.40 9.51 -8.95
CA PHE A 368 6.56 8.12 -8.51
C PHE A 368 8.04 7.71 -8.62
N SER A 369 8.74 7.64 -7.49
CA SER A 369 10.19 7.39 -7.50
C SER A 369 10.53 5.93 -7.79
N ARG A 370 11.84 5.63 -8.00
CA ARG A 370 12.32 4.24 -8.12
C ARG A 370 12.12 3.45 -6.82
N GLU A 371 12.26 4.11 -5.68
CA GLU A 371 12.01 3.54 -4.36
C GLU A 371 10.52 3.25 -4.18
N ASP A 372 9.64 4.21 -4.52
CA ASP A 372 8.19 4.00 -4.48
C ASP A 372 7.78 2.84 -5.40
N ARG A 373 8.38 2.75 -6.59
CA ARG A 373 8.19 1.63 -7.53
C ARG A 373 8.53 0.29 -6.90
N LEU A 374 9.69 0.17 -6.27
CA LEU A 374 10.11 -1.08 -5.63
C LEU A 374 9.17 -1.46 -4.47
N GLU A 375 8.76 -0.48 -3.65
CA GLU A 375 7.80 -0.71 -2.56
C GLU A 375 6.44 -1.18 -3.09
N GLN A 376 5.91 -0.52 -4.13
CA GLN A 376 4.64 -0.92 -4.75
C GLN A 376 4.74 -2.27 -5.48
N ALA A 377 5.88 -2.60 -6.09
CA ALA A 377 6.08 -3.90 -6.73
C ALA A 377 6.06 -5.04 -5.70
N LYS A 378 6.76 -4.87 -4.57
CA LYS A 378 6.72 -5.83 -3.44
C LYS A 378 5.31 -5.97 -2.87
N LEU A 379 4.62 -4.84 -2.67
CA LEU A 379 3.24 -4.85 -2.18
C LEU A 379 2.29 -5.53 -3.17
N PHE A 380 2.46 -5.31 -4.47
CA PHE A 380 1.69 -5.98 -5.52
C PHE A 380 1.89 -7.50 -5.49
N CYS A 381 3.13 -7.98 -5.38
CA CYS A 381 3.41 -9.42 -5.25
C CYS A 381 2.69 -10.01 -4.03
N TRP A 382 2.84 -9.37 -2.87
CA TRP A 382 2.26 -9.85 -1.61
C TRP A 382 0.73 -9.84 -1.63
N THR A 383 0.12 -8.74 -2.09
CA THR A 383 -1.35 -8.64 -2.22
C THR A 383 -1.90 -9.67 -3.20
N LEU A 384 -1.20 -9.93 -4.31
CA LEU A 384 -1.64 -10.95 -5.27
C LEU A 384 -1.53 -12.36 -4.70
N GLU A 385 -0.46 -12.66 -3.96
CA GLU A 385 -0.29 -13.94 -3.26
C GLU A 385 -1.42 -14.18 -2.26
N ASP A 386 -1.78 -13.16 -1.48
CA ASP A 386 -2.90 -13.17 -0.52
C ASP A 386 -4.25 -13.43 -1.23
N ILE A 387 -4.54 -12.71 -2.32
CA ILE A 387 -5.75 -12.92 -3.13
C ILE A 387 -5.82 -14.35 -3.68
N LEU A 388 -4.68 -14.91 -4.13
CA LEU A 388 -4.64 -16.25 -4.71
C LEU A 388 -4.74 -17.36 -3.66
N ALA A 389 -4.28 -17.12 -2.43
CA ALA A 389 -4.43 -18.06 -1.32
C ALA A 389 -5.92 -18.30 -1.00
N ASP A 390 -6.72 -17.23 -1.04
CA ASP A 390 -8.16 -17.25 -0.76
C ASP A 390 -9.04 -17.65 -1.96
N ALA A 391 -8.45 -17.92 -3.13
CA ALA A 391 -9.17 -18.24 -4.37
C ALA A 391 -9.09 -19.75 -4.72
N PRO A 392 -10.04 -20.60 -4.27
CA PRO A 392 -9.98 -22.05 -4.46
C PRO A 392 -9.95 -22.47 -5.94
N GLU A 393 -10.61 -21.72 -6.83
CA GLU A 393 -10.57 -21.98 -8.27
C GLU A 393 -9.19 -21.77 -8.92
N CYS A 394 -8.31 -21.02 -8.26
CA CYS A 394 -6.96 -20.70 -8.72
C CYS A 394 -5.88 -21.50 -8.00
N GLN A 395 -6.21 -22.16 -6.89
CA GLN A 395 -5.26 -22.95 -6.10
C GLN A 395 -4.58 -24.02 -6.97
N ASN A 396 -3.26 -24.09 -6.87
CA ASN A 396 -2.40 -25.03 -7.61
C ASN A 396 -2.51 -24.95 -9.15
N ASN A 397 -2.97 -23.82 -9.71
CA ASN A 397 -3.01 -23.58 -11.16
C ASN A 397 -1.97 -22.56 -11.63
N CYS A 398 -1.40 -21.76 -10.73
CA CYS A 398 -0.31 -20.84 -11.04
C CYS A 398 0.79 -20.87 -9.97
N ARG A 399 1.96 -20.36 -10.34
CA ARG A 399 3.11 -20.19 -9.44
C ARG A 399 3.80 -18.87 -9.72
N LEU A 400 3.97 -18.07 -8.67
CA LEU A 400 4.67 -16.80 -8.75
C LEU A 400 6.17 -17.04 -8.59
N ILE A 401 6.99 -16.48 -9.50
CA ILE A 401 8.45 -16.47 -9.42
C ILE A 401 8.90 -15.02 -9.22
N VAL A 402 9.22 -14.67 -7.99
CA VAL A 402 9.68 -13.32 -7.62
C VAL A 402 11.20 -13.31 -7.60
N TYR A 403 11.80 -12.38 -8.33
CA TYR A 403 13.25 -12.23 -8.38
C TYR A 403 13.68 -10.77 -8.48
N HIS A 404 14.89 -10.48 -8.05
CA HIS A 404 15.56 -9.22 -8.36
C HIS A 404 16.26 -9.39 -9.71
N GLY A 405 16.10 -8.42 -10.62
CA GLY A 405 16.85 -8.38 -11.86
C GLY A 405 18.37 -8.40 -11.59
N PRO A 406 19.20 -8.74 -12.60
CA PRO A 406 20.63 -8.88 -12.41
C PRO A 406 21.22 -7.57 -11.85
N GLU A 407 21.72 -7.61 -10.62
CA GLU A 407 22.68 -6.59 -10.16
C GLU A 407 23.97 -6.81 -10.96
N GLU A 408 24.67 -5.72 -11.33
CA GLU A 408 25.82 -5.70 -12.25
C GLU A 408 26.96 -6.71 -11.93
N GLU A 409 26.94 -7.33 -10.75
CA GLU A 409 27.94 -8.31 -10.27
C GLU A 409 27.41 -9.74 -10.04
N SER A 410 26.13 -10.02 -10.30
CA SER A 410 25.54 -11.34 -10.02
C SER A 410 25.45 -12.24 -11.26
N SER A 411 25.85 -13.51 -11.13
CA SER A 411 25.64 -14.57 -12.13
C SER A 411 24.19 -15.06 -12.13
N PHE A 412 23.23 -14.14 -12.05
CA PHE A 412 21.81 -14.49 -12.02
C PHE A 412 21.38 -14.98 -13.41
N SER A 413 20.78 -16.17 -13.45
CA SER A 413 20.21 -16.76 -14.65
C SER A 413 18.74 -17.04 -14.41
N LEU A 414 17.89 -16.42 -15.22
CA LEU A 414 16.43 -16.56 -15.11
C LEU A 414 15.98 -17.99 -15.45
N SER A 415 16.59 -18.60 -16.46
CA SER A 415 16.34 -20.00 -16.83
C SER A 415 16.63 -20.96 -15.67
N GLN A 416 17.72 -20.75 -14.93
CA GLN A 416 18.06 -21.55 -13.75
C GLN A 416 17.04 -21.39 -12.61
N GLU A 417 16.56 -20.16 -12.36
CA GLU A 417 15.52 -19.94 -11.36
C GLU A 417 14.20 -20.62 -11.75
N ILE A 418 13.81 -20.55 -13.03
CA ILE A 418 12.62 -21.26 -13.54
C ILE A 418 12.78 -22.78 -13.38
N LEU A 419 13.94 -23.35 -13.75
CA LEU A 419 14.22 -24.78 -13.58
C LEU A 419 14.17 -25.21 -12.12
N ARG A 420 14.67 -24.38 -11.20
CA ARG A 420 14.56 -24.62 -9.75
C ARG A 420 13.10 -24.77 -9.33
N HIS A 421 12.24 -23.85 -9.77
CA HIS A 421 10.81 -23.90 -9.46
C HIS A 421 10.12 -25.13 -10.10
N LEU A 422 10.43 -25.47 -11.36
CA LEU A 422 9.91 -26.66 -12.04
C LEU A 422 10.28 -27.95 -11.30
N ARG A 423 11.55 -28.11 -10.95
CA ARG A 423 12.04 -29.28 -10.20
C ARG A 423 11.41 -29.38 -8.81
N GLN A 424 11.14 -28.24 -8.16
CA GLN A 424 10.45 -28.23 -6.87
C GLN A 424 8.99 -28.68 -6.99
N GLU A 425 8.25 -28.21 -8.00
CA GLU A 425 6.87 -28.66 -8.24
C GLU A 425 6.82 -30.18 -8.45
N GLN A 426 7.72 -30.72 -9.27
CA GLN A 426 7.76 -32.15 -9.54
C GLN A 426 7.99 -32.98 -8.26
N ARG A 427 8.82 -32.50 -7.33
CA ARG A 427 9.04 -33.15 -6.03
C ARG A 427 7.81 -33.10 -5.14
N GLU A 428 7.11 -31.96 -5.11
CA GLU A 428 5.87 -31.79 -4.34
C GLU A 428 4.77 -32.72 -4.86
N GLU A 429 4.63 -32.87 -6.19
CA GLU A 429 3.65 -33.76 -6.81
C GLU A 429 3.94 -35.25 -6.57
N ILE A 430 5.22 -35.66 -6.64
CA ILE A 430 5.63 -37.05 -6.35
C ILE A 430 5.40 -37.40 -4.87
N SER A 431 5.68 -36.47 -3.96
CA SER A 431 5.49 -36.70 -2.52
C SER A 431 4.02 -36.89 -2.13
N VAL A 432 3.08 -36.28 -2.85
CA VAL A 432 1.64 -36.41 -2.59
C VAL A 432 1.07 -37.70 -3.22
N GLY A 433 1.65 -38.16 -4.34
CA GLY A 433 1.25 -39.41 -5.01
C GLY A 433 1.84 -40.71 -4.42
N GLY A 434 2.76 -40.63 -3.46
CA GLY A 434 3.48 -41.77 -2.90
C GLY A 434 2.89 -42.39 -1.62
N THR A 435 1.71 -41.96 -1.18
CA THR A 435 1.03 -42.53 0.00
C THR A 435 -0.09 -43.49 -0.42
N GLU A 436 0.26 -44.53 -1.18
CA GLU A 436 -0.48 -45.79 -1.17
C GLU A 436 0.43 -46.83 -0.50
N PRO A 437 0.04 -47.42 0.65
CA PRO A 437 0.84 -48.45 1.27
C PRO A 437 0.94 -49.67 0.33
N PRO A 438 2.10 -50.34 0.24
CA PRO A 438 2.19 -51.60 -0.49
C PRO A 438 1.22 -52.61 0.14
N GLU A 439 0.34 -53.19 -0.69
CA GLU A 439 -0.37 -54.42 -0.33
C GLU A 439 0.66 -55.50 -0.01
N VAL A 440 0.86 -55.75 1.28
CA VAL A 440 1.57 -56.93 1.78
C VAL A 440 0.52 -57.87 2.39
N PRO A 441 0.57 -59.18 2.10
CA PRO A 441 -0.50 -60.10 2.48
C PRO A 441 -0.56 -60.31 4.00
N VAL A 442 -1.80 -60.38 4.50
CA VAL A 442 -2.18 -60.74 5.86
C VAL A 442 -1.60 -62.11 6.26
N PRO A 443 -1.10 -62.23 7.50
CA PRO A 443 -1.62 -63.27 8.40
C PRO A 443 -2.14 -62.67 9.72
N GLU A 444 -3.20 -63.29 10.25
CA GLU A 444 -3.92 -62.95 11.49
C GLU A 444 -3.13 -63.31 12.79
N PRO A 445 -3.73 -63.24 14.00
CA PRO A 445 -3.55 -62.11 14.91
C PRO A 445 -3.01 -62.55 16.29
N GLU A 446 -2.11 -61.79 16.92
CA GLU A 446 -1.91 -61.93 18.35
C GLU A 446 -1.99 -60.60 19.10
N THR A 447 -2.94 -60.62 20.01
CA THR A 447 -3.27 -59.69 21.09
C THR A 447 -2.07 -59.00 21.73
N SER A 448 -2.15 -57.67 21.87
CA SER A 448 -1.70 -56.96 23.08
C SER A 448 -2.27 -55.54 23.10
N ARG A 449 -3.28 -55.36 23.95
CA ARG A 449 -3.90 -54.08 24.29
C ARG A 449 -2.95 -53.26 25.16
N LEU A 450 -2.63 -52.02 24.77
CA LEU A 450 -2.48 -50.92 25.73
C LEU A 450 -2.43 -49.57 25.03
N SER A 451 -3.51 -48.81 25.16
CA SER A 451 -3.56 -47.38 25.53
C SER A 451 -4.73 -46.70 24.83
N GLN A 452 -5.77 -46.40 25.63
CA GLN A 452 -6.95 -45.64 25.26
C GLN A 452 -6.58 -44.16 25.03
N GLU A 453 -7.10 -43.57 23.96
CA GLU A 453 -7.15 -42.13 23.73
C GLU A 453 -8.56 -41.64 24.10
N PRO A 454 -8.73 -40.52 24.84
CA PRO A 454 -10.03 -40.08 25.31
C PRO A 454 -10.80 -39.29 24.23
N GLU A 455 -12.00 -39.77 23.90
CA GLU A 455 -13.03 -39.00 23.19
C GLU A 455 -13.54 -37.85 24.08
N LEU A 456 -13.45 -36.61 23.57
CA LEU A 456 -14.19 -35.47 24.10
C LEU A 456 -15.33 -35.13 23.16
N LEU A 457 -16.50 -35.68 23.48
CA LEU A 457 -17.80 -35.26 22.98
C LEU A 457 -18.30 -34.07 23.80
N ILE A 458 -18.41 -32.89 23.18
CA ILE A 458 -19.32 -31.84 23.65
C ILE A 458 -20.20 -31.43 22.48
N SER A 459 -21.48 -31.80 22.61
CA SER A 459 -22.59 -31.43 21.76
C SER A 459 -23.06 -29.99 21.99
N GLY A 460 -23.58 -29.35 20.95
CA GLY A 460 -24.79 -28.54 21.07
C GLY A 460 -24.68 -27.07 20.65
N MET A 461 -25.41 -26.78 19.56
CA MET A 461 -26.20 -25.57 19.26
C MET A 461 -25.69 -24.56 18.20
N ASP A 462 -26.64 -24.35 17.27
CA ASP A 462 -26.98 -23.20 16.43
C ASP A 462 -26.23 -22.94 15.11
N MET A 463 -26.76 -23.54 14.03
CA MET A 463 -26.73 -22.97 12.67
C MET A 463 -27.75 -21.82 12.55
N PRO A 464 -27.36 -20.68 11.95
CA PRO A 464 -27.99 -20.23 10.69
C PRO A 464 -27.00 -19.48 9.76
N LEU A 465 -27.12 -19.23 8.45
CA LEU A 465 -27.99 -19.50 7.29
C LEU A 465 -27.10 -19.13 6.05
N PRO A 466 -27.34 -19.65 4.81
CA PRO A 466 -26.44 -19.43 3.67
C PRO A 466 -26.49 -18.01 3.08
N LEU A 467 -25.34 -17.54 2.58
CA LEU A 467 -25.16 -16.25 1.92
C LEU A 467 -26.01 -16.12 0.64
N ARG A 468 -26.72 -15.00 0.53
CA ARG A 468 -27.39 -14.52 -0.68
C ARG A 468 -26.37 -14.23 -1.76
N THR A 469 -26.46 -14.92 -2.89
CA THR A 469 -25.77 -14.56 -4.13
C THR A 469 -26.67 -13.65 -4.97
N ASP A 470 -26.52 -12.34 -4.81
CA ASP A 470 -27.02 -11.39 -5.80
C ASP A 470 -25.95 -11.21 -6.88
N LEU A 471 -26.24 -11.77 -8.06
CA LEU A 471 -25.51 -11.62 -9.32
C LEU A 471 -25.61 -10.17 -9.83
N PHE A 472 -24.46 -9.57 -10.15
CA PHE A 472 -24.31 -8.55 -11.20
C PHE A 472 -23.01 -8.73 -11.96
#